data_AF-A0A7J7PA36-F1
#
_entry.id   AF-A0A7J7PA36-F1
#
_cell.length_a   1.000
_cell.length_b   1.000
_cell.length_c   1.000
_cell.angle_alpha   90.00
_cell.angle_beta   90.00
_cell.angle_gamma   90.00
#
_symmetry.space_group_name_H-M   'P 1'
#
loop_
_entity.id
_entity.type
_entity.pdbx_description
1 polymer ?
#
loop_
_entity_poly.entity_id
_entity_poly.type
_entity_poly.pdbx_seq_one_letter_code
_entity_poly.pdbx_strand_id
1 'polypeptide(L)'
;MACDSSDLLSEFANDAIVICGDAEGFDWKNTFDTQESRIIDSTVAGAIFVLNRSHSLYQELNDFRSPEVIINPSDGAKVINYAKSTIEPKVSIKFQQTFVGTKPAPVVGAYSSRGPSRIYPGILKPDLIAPGTKVLAAWVPNKATSGIGRNIQLSSNYNMVYGTSMACPHASGVAALLKGAHPEWSPAAIRSAMMTTANPLDNTNNPIIDNDGLVPALPVDIGSGHIDPNMALDPGLIYDVGAKDYSNLLCSMDLTREQFLTITRSSSYNCSNPSLDLNYPSFIAIFNKTSTTTTVQEFTRTATNVGSGAATYKANLIQPNGTRVTVSPKKLVFQKKFES
;
A
#
# COMPACT_ATOMS: atom_id res chain seq x y z
N MET A 1 33.50 -1.60 3.65
CA MET A 1 33.73 -1.42 5.10
C MET A 1 32.39 -1.17 5.79
N ALA A 2 32.32 -1.17 7.12
CA ALA A 2 31.06 -0.96 7.85
C ALA A 2 30.54 0.49 7.81
N CYS A 3 31.40 1.48 7.50
CA CYS A 3 31.05 2.91 7.42
C CYS A 3 30.37 3.45 8.69
N ASP A 4 30.85 3.02 9.86
CA ASP A 4 30.27 3.30 11.18
C ASP A 4 31.05 4.33 12.01
N SER A 5 32.23 4.76 11.54
CA SER A 5 33.11 5.74 12.20
C SER A 5 33.49 6.89 11.26
N SER A 6 33.11 8.11 11.64
CA SER A 6 33.47 9.34 10.91
C SER A 6 34.96 9.63 10.96
N ASP A 7 35.64 9.26 12.06
CA ASP A 7 37.08 9.49 12.23
C ASP A 7 37.87 8.64 11.24
N LEU A 8 37.54 7.34 11.14
CA LEU A 8 38.16 6.44 10.17
C LEU A 8 37.83 6.85 8.72
N LEU A 9 36.62 7.37 8.48
CA LEU A 9 36.24 7.86 7.16
C LEU A 9 36.99 9.14 6.77
N SER A 10 37.36 9.97 7.76
CA SER A 10 38.08 11.22 7.53
C SER A 10 39.59 11.02 7.30
N GLU A 11 40.10 9.79 7.46
CA GLU A 11 41.47 9.43 7.06
C GLU A 11 41.61 9.28 5.53
N PHE A 12 40.50 9.11 4.80
CA PHE A 12 40.51 9.04 3.34
C PHE A 12 40.65 10.42 2.70
N ALA A 13 41.10 10.45 1.43
CA ALA A 13 41.15 11.67 0.65
C ALA A 13 39.75 12.29 0.45
N ASN A 14 39.67 13.61 0.37
CA ASN A 14 38.39 14.33 0.30
C ASN A 14 37.59 14.03 -1.00
N ASP A 15 38.25 13.55 -2.05
CA ASP A 15 37.63 13.14 -3.31
C ASP A 15 37.31 11.64 -3.35
N ALA A 16 37.56 10.91 -2.26
CA ALA A 16 37.30 9.47 -2.18
C ALA A 16 35.80 9.15 -2.16
N ILE A 17 35.44 8.06 -2.83
CA ILE A 17 34.11 7.44 -2.75
C ILE A 17 34.28 6.09 -2.05
N VAL A 18 33.58 5.90 -0.93
CA VAL A 18 33.74 4.70 -0.09
C VAL A 18 32.67 3.64 -0.40
N ILE A 19 33.03 2.36 -0.28
CA ILE A 19 32.08 1.25 -0.43
C ILE A 19 31.64 0.78 0.96
N CYS A 20 30.37 0.98 1.27
CA CYS A 20 29.74 0.60 2.53
C CYS A 20 29.02 -0.74 2.39
N GLY A 21 29.36 -1.68 3.27
CA GLY A 21 28.77 -3.01 3.30
C GLY A 21 27.47 -3.03 4.09
N ASP A 22 26.69 -4.08 3.85
CA ASP A 22 25.35 -4.23 4.39
C ASP A 22 25.34 -4.28 5.92
N ALA A 23 24.22 -3.83 6.47
CA ALA A 23 23.83 -4.02 7.84
C ALA A 23 23.10 -5.37 7.97
N GLU A 24 23.80 -6.41 8.43
CA GLU A 24 23.11 -7.66 8.75
C GLU A 24 22.12 -7.45 9.90
N GLY A 25 20.82 -7.63 9.66
CA GLY A 25 19.80 -7.63 10.72
C GLY A 25 18.43 -7.06 10.35
N PHE A 26 17.50 -7.18 11.30
CA PHE A 26 16.12 -6.67 11.19
C PHE A 26 16.08 -5.13 11.17
N ASP A 27 17.09 -4.47 11.76
CA ASP A 27 17.18 -3.01 11.89
C ASP A 27 18.05 -2.34 10.82
N TRP A 28 17.95 -2.82 9.58
CA TRP A 28 18.80 -2.37 8.47
C TRP A 28 18.61 -0.87 8.15
N LYS A 29 17.40 -0.33 8.37
CA LYS A 29 17.10 1.07 8.09
C LYS A 29 17.83 2.00 9.06
N ASN A 30 17.80 1.72 10.37
CA ASN A 30 18.55 2.53 11.32
C ASN A 30 20.07 2.42 11.08
N THR A 31 20.54 1.25 10.67
CA THR A 31 21.96 1.11 10.33
C THR A 31 22.32 1.88 9.07
N PHE A 32 21.49 1.86 8.03
CA PHE A 32 21.67 2.69 6.84
C PHE A 32 21.69 4.18 7.21
N ASP A 33 20.70 4.65 7.97
CA ASP A 33 20.63 6.05 8.43
C ASP A 33 21.86 6.43 9.27
N THR A 34 22.40 5.48 10.06
CA THR A 34 23.63 5.67 10.81
C THR A 34 24.84 5.79 9.89
N GLN A 35 24.99 4.90 8.91
CA GLN A 35 26.08 4.96 7.95
C GLN A 35 26.02 6.26 7.13
N GLU A 36 24.84 6.64 6.63
CA GLU A 36 24.64 7.91 5.91
C GLU A 36 25.06 9.10 6.79
N SER A 37 24.65 9.11 8.06
CA SER A 37 25.05 10.14 9.03
C SER A 37 26.58 10.23 9.21
N ARG A 38 27.29 9.09 9.20
CA ARG A 38 28.76 9.05 9.27
C ARG A 38 29.42 9.55 7.99
N ILE A 39 28.85 9.25 6.83
CA ILE A 39 29.31 9.80 5.55
C ILE A 39 29.15 11.33 5.55
N ILE A 40 27.99 11.83 5.97
CA ILE A 40 27.70 13.27 6.10
C ILE A 40 28.70 13.99 7.03
N ASP A 41 29.13 13.32 8.11
CA ASP A 41 30.06 13.88 9.10
C ASP A 41 31.54 13.77 8.71
N SER A 42 31.85 13.07 7.60
CA SER A 42 33.22 12.82 7.14
C SER A 42 33.64 13.76 6.01
N THR A 43 34.89 13.64 5.56
CA THR A 43 35.44 14.44 4.45
C THR A 43 35.29 13.80 3.07
N VAL A 44 34.78 12.57 2.97
CA VAL A 44 34.67 11.82 1.70
C VAL A 44 33.67 12.46 0.73
N ALA A 45 33.86 12.26 -0.57
CA ALA A 45 33.01 12.83 -1.61
C ALA A 45 31.65 12.14 -1.74
N GLY A 46 31.52 10.88 -1.27
CA GLY A 46 30.28 10.12 -1.34
C GLY A 46 30.45 8.64 -1.02
N ALA A 47 29.36 7.89 -1.16
CA ALA A 47 29.32 6.47 -0.82
C ALA A 47 28.58 5.58 -1.83
N ILE A 48 29.03 4.33 -1.93
CA ILE A 48 28.33 3.23 -2.61
C ILE A 48 27.86 2.26 -1.52
N PHE A 49 26.56 2.21 -1.27
CA PHE A 49 25.95 1.31 -0.29
C PHE A 49 25.58 -0.01 -0.95
N VAL A 50 26.09 -1.11 -0.41
CA VAL A 50 25.73 -2.48 -0.82
C VAL A 50 24.73 -3.02 0.18
N LEU A 51 23.45 -3.07 -0.18
CA LEU A 51 22.37 -3.51 0.71
C LEU A 51 21.74 -4.80 0.19
N ASN A 52 21.46 -5.79 1.04
CA ASN A 52 20.82 -7.04 0.63
C ASN A 52 19.29 -6.98 0.84
N ARG A 53 18.60 -6.12 0.09
CA ARG A 53 17.15 -5.92 0.19
C ARG A 53 16.51 -5.82 -1.19
N SER A 54 15.18 -5.98 -1.26
CA SER A 54 14.45 -5.75 -2.51
C SER A 54 14.58 -4.29 -2.95
N HIS A 55 14.72 -4.06 -4.25
CA HIS A 55 14.80 -2.72 -4.83
C HIS A 55 13.62 -1.82 -4.43
N SER A 56 12.44 -2.41 -4.22
CA SER A 56 11.25 -1.69 -3.76
C SER A 56 11.39 -1.10 -2.36
N LEU A 57 12.19 -1.69 -1.46
CA LEU A 57 12.44 -1.14 -0.11
C LEU A 57 13.31 0.13 -0.17
N TYR A 58 14.24 0.22 -1.12
CA TYR A 58 15.05 1.43 -1.29
C TYR A 58 14.20 2.64 -1.69
N GLN A 59 13.06 2.41 -2.37
CA GLN A 59 12.13 3.48 -2.74
C GLN A 59 11.41 4.08 -1.52
N GLU A 60 11.50 3.45 -0.34
CA GLU A 60 10.97 3.96 0.93
C GLU A 60 12.03 4.75 1.74
N LEU A 61 13.28 4.80 1.27
CA LEU A 61 14.31 5.69 1.82
C LEU A 61 14.08 7.11 1.33
N ASN A 62 14.34 8.10 2.18
CA ASN A 62 14.13 9.52 1.90
C ASN A 62 15.29 10.34 2.47
N ASP A 63 15.37 11.59 2.02
CA ASP A 63 16.29 12.59 2.58
C ASP A 63 17.77 12.23 2.43
N PHE A 64 18.18 11.91 1.19
CA PHE A 64 19.57 11.73 0.82
C PHE A 64 20.34 13.04 0.90
N ARG A 65 21.24 13.18 1.88
CA ARG A 65 21.99 14.45 2.11
C ARG A 65 23.44 14.41 1.66
N SER A 66 23.91 13.24 1.20
CA SER A 66 25.25 13.04 0.65
C SER A 66 25.17 12.46 -0.77
N PRO A 67 26.19 12.64 -1.63
CA PRO A 67 26.24 11.95 -2.92
C PRO A 67 26.38 10.44 -2.72
N GLU A 68 25.36 9.68 -3.08
CA GLU A 68 25.36 8.23 -2.85
C GLU A 68 24.56 7.41 -3.86
N VAL A 69 24.91 6.13 -3.95
CA VAL A 69 24.16 5.14 -4.72
C VAL A 69 24.01 3.85 -3.93
N ILE A 70 22.82 3.26 -4.00
CA ILE A 70 22.52 1.97 -3.39
C ILE A 70 22.51 0.90 -4.48
N ILE A 71 23.24 -0.18 -4.26
CA ILE A 71 23.34 -1.32 -5.17
C ILE A 71 23.07 -2.63 -4.44
N ASN A 72 22.61 -3.64 -5.19
CA ASN A 72 22.40 -4.97 -4.67
C ASN A 72 23.75 -5.70 -4.42
N PRO A 73 23.78 -6.81 -3.67
CA PRO A 73 25.02 -7.52 -3.34
C PRO A 73 25.77 -8.09 -4.55
N SER A 74 25.06 -8.48 -5.62
CA SER A 74 25.68 -9.01 -6.84
C SER A 74 26.50 -7.93 -7.55
N ASP A 75 25.95 -6.72 -7.67
CA ASP A 75 26.67 -5.58 -8.23
C ASP A 75 27.74 -5.06 -7.26
N GLY A 76 27.47 -5.09 -5.95
CA GLY A 76 28.46 -4.80 -4.92
C GLY A 76 29.72 -5.65 -5.03
N ALA A 77 29.57 -6.96 -5.23
CA ALA A 77 30.70 -7.87 -5.43
C ALA A 77 31.53 -7.50 -6.67
N LYS A 78 30.88 -7.11 -7.78
CA LYS A 78 31.58 -6.65 -9.00
C LYS A 78 32.35 -5.35 -8.75
N VAL A 79 31.73 -4.38 -8.08
CA VAL A 79 32.35 -3.09 -7.74
C VAL A 79 33.55 -3.28 -6.82
N ILE A 80 33.43 -4.12 -5.78
CA ILE A 80 34.52 -4.45 -4.85
C ILE A 80 35.67 -5.14 -5.59
N ASN A 81 35.37 -6.10 -6.48
CA ASN A 81 36.39 -6.79 -7.26
C ASN A 81 37.13 -5.84 -8.21
N TYR A 82 36.40 -4.93 -8.87
CA TYR A 82 36.99 -3.87 -9.68
C TYR A 82 37.92 -2.98 -8.84
N ALA A 83 37.47 -2.51 -7.68
CA ALA A 83 38.24 -1.66 -6.79
C ALA A 83 39.56 -2.31 -6.32
N LYS A 84 39.57 -3.64 -6.15
CA LYS A 84 40.78 -4.41 -5.78
C LYS A 84 41.71 -4.73 -6.96
N SER A 85 41.22 -4.62 -8.19
CA SER A 85 41.96 -5.04 -9.39
C SER A 85 42.93 -3.98 -9.94
N THR A 86 42.85 -2.75 -9.43
CA THR A 86 43.68 -1.61 -9.86
C THR A 86 44.14 -0.80 -8.66
N ILE A 87 45.26 -0.10 -8.82
CA ILE A 87 45.87 0.74 -7.76
C ILE A 87 45.11 2.08 -7.63
N GLU A 88 44.51 2.58 -8.71
CA GLU A 88 43.73 3.84 -8.72
C GLU A 88 42.32 3.60 -9.31
N PRO A 89 41.41 2.97 -8.56
CA PRO A 89 40.05 2.75 -9.04
C PRO A 89 39.30 4.08 -9.13
N LYS A 90 38.72 4.35 -10.31
CA LYS A 90 37.88 5.53 -10.55
C LYS A 90 36.43 5.10 -10.80
N VAL A 91 35.49 5.91 -10.33
CA VAL A 91 34.06 5.73 -10.53
C VAL A 91 33.40 7.07 -10.87
N SER A 92 32.33 7.03 -11.65
CA SER A 92 31.48 8.19 -11.92
C SER A 92 30.05 7.84 -11.56
N ILE A 93 29.41 8.71 -10.79
CA ILE A 93 28.01 8.60 -10.39
C ILE A 93 27.24 9.76 -11.00
N LYS A 94 26.10 9.49 -11.63
CA LYS A 94 25.20 10.51 -12.18
C LYS A 94 23.92 10.53 -11.35
N PHE A 95 23.52 11.71 -10.90
CA PHE A 95 22.33 11.93 -10.08
C PHE A 95 21.18 12.54 -10.90
N GLN A 96 20.03 12.74 -10.25
CA GLN A 96 18.85 13.36 -10.86
C GLN A 96 18.31 12.61 -12.08
N GLN A 97 18.45 11.28 -12.05
CA GLN A 97 17.90 10.39 -13.07
C GLN A 97 16.59 9.77 -12.55
N THR A 98 15.57 9.71 -13.40
CA THR A 98 14.31 9.03 -13.09
C THR A 98 14.06 7.99 -14.17
N PHE A 99 13.87 6.75 -13.74
CA PHE A 99 13.55 5.63 -14.62
C PHE A 99 12.11 5.20 -14.37
N VAL A 100 11.39 4.92 -15.45
CA VAL A 100 10.00 4.43 -15.42
C VAL A 100 9.95 2.99 -15.91
N GLY A 101 8.88 2.27 -15.58
CA GLY A 101 8.71 0.88 -15.98
C GLY A 101 9.40 -0.14 -15.08
N THR A 102 9.62 0.20 -13.80
CA THR A 102 10.07 -0.75 -12.76
C THR A 102 9.18 -1.98 -12.72
N LYS A 103 9.80 -3.15 -12.60
CA LYS A 103 9.12 -4.45 -12.47
C LYS A 103 9.67 -5.20 -11.24
N PRO A 104 8.81 -5.80 -10.40
CA PRO A 104 7.34 -5.69 -10.43
C PRO A 104 6.86 -4.30 -9.94
N ALA A 105 5.70 -3.87 -10.43
CA ALA A 105 4.94 -2.75 -9.89
C ALA A 105 3.43 -2.91 -10.16
N PRO A 106 2.54 -2.58 -9.20
CA PRO A 106 2.85 -2.08 -7.87
C PRO A 106 3.37 -3.17 -6.92
N VAL A 107 3.91 -2.73 -5.79
CA VAL A 107 4.28 -3.55 -4.62
C VAL A 107 3.71 -2.83 -3.40
N VAL A 108 3.25 -3.57 -2.39
CA VAL A 108 2.75 -2.98 -1.14
C VAL A 108 3.92 -2.43 -0.34
N GLY A 109 3.92 -1.13 -0.01
CA GLY A 109 4.97 -0.56 0.82
C GLY A 109 5.05 -1.23 2.20
N ALA A 110 6.25 -1.45 2.72
CA ALA A 110 6.47 -2.08 4.03
C ALA A 110 5.87 -1.24 5.16
N TYR A 111 5.84 0.10 5.00
CA TYR A 111 5.16 1.02 5.92
C TYR A 111 3.63 0.87 5.97
N SER A 112 3.00 0.18 5.02
CA SER A 112 1.54 0.08 4.93
C SER A 112 0.99 -0.78 6.07
N SER A 113 0.03 -0.25 6.85
CA SER A 113 -0.61 -1.00 7.92
C SER A 113 -1.45 -2.15 7.37
N ARG A 114 -1.41 -3.30 8.06
CA ARG A 114 -2.10 -4.53 7.63
C ARG A 114 -3.35 -4.79 8.46
N GLY A 115 -4.30 -5.48 7.84
CA GLY A 115 -5.45 -6.03 8.52
C GLY A 115 -5.15 -7.31 9.31
N PRO A 116 -6.17 -7.92 9.92
CA PRO A 116 -7.54 -7.41 10.02
C PRO A 116 -7.65 -6.11 10.84
N SER A 117 -8.74 -5.35 10.67
CA SER A 117 -8.98 -4.16 11.48
C SER A 117 -9.11 -4.52 12.95
N ARG A 118 -8.29 -3.88 13.81
CA ARG A 118 -8.36 -4.04 15.27
C ARG A 118 -9.65 -3.47 15.86
N ILE A 119 -10.31 -2.56 15.16
CA ILE A 119 -11.56 -1.92 15.60
C ILE A 119 -12.75 -2.82 15.31
N TYR A 120 -12.81 -3.38 14.10
CA TYR A 120 -13.88 -4.29 13.71
C TYR A 120 -13.34 -5.31 12.69
N PRO A 121 -12.95 -6.51 13.15
CA PRO A 121 -12.32 -7.50 12.27
C PRO A 121 -13.33 -8.19 11.33
N GLY A 122 -14.65 -8.01 11.55
CA GLY A 122 -15.71 -8.59 10.70
C GLY A 122 -15.80 -7.98 9.29
N ILE A 123 -15.09 -6.88 9.01
CA ILE A 123 -14.93 -6.31 7.66
C ILE A 123 -13.45 -6.29 7.31
N LEU A 124 -13.11 -6.84 6.14
CA LEU A 124 -11.75 -6.85 5.61
C LEU A 124 -11.20 -5.43 5.47
N LYS A 125 -9.96 -5.21 5.91
CA LYS A 125 -9.19 -3.99 5.68
C LYS A 125 -7.74 -4.32 5.32
N PRO A 126 -7.07 -3.48 4.49
CA PRO A 126 -7.60 -2.29 3.82
C PRO A 126 -8.62 -2.64 2.71
N ASP A 127 -9.25 -1.64 2.10
CA ASP A 127 -10.24 -1.86 1.02
C ASP A 127 -9.57 -2.09 -0.34
N LEU A 128 -8.55 -1.30 -0.66
CA LEU A 128 -7.76 -1.33 -1.90
C LEU A 128 -6.43 -0.59 -1.67
N ILE A 129 -5.51 -0.67 -2.63
CA ILE A 129 -4.26 0.11 -2.63
C ILE A 129 -4.22 1.13 -3.76
N ALA A 130 -3.48 2.21 -3.54
CA ALA A 130 -3.23 3.26 -4.51
C ALA A 130 -1.76 3.74 -4.41
N PRO A 131 -1.23 4.50 -5.38
CA PRO A 131 0.14 4.99 -5.35
C PRO A 131 0.43 5.83 -4.08
N GLY A 132 1.37 5.35 -3.26
CA GLY A 132 1.73 5.99 -1.99
C GLY A 132 3.23 6.22 -1.80
N THR A 133 4.10 5.72 -2.68
CA THR A 133 5.56 5.79 -2.53
C THR A 133 6.14 6.76 -3.55
N LYS A 134 7.01 7.68 -3.11
CA LYS A 134 7.68 8.68 -3.96
C LYS A 134 6.70 9.53 -4.78
N VAL A 135 5.62 9.97 -4.14
CA VAL A 135 4.63 10.86 -4.76
C VAL A 135 5.13 12.30 -4.67
N LEU A 136 5.27 12.94 -5.84
CA LEU A 136 5.59 14.36 -5.95
C LEU A 136 4.31 15.20 -5.87
N ALA A 137 4.24 16.12 -4.91
CA ALA A 137 3.10 17.01 -4.74
C ALA A 137 3.54 18.41 -4.29
N ALA A 138 2.62 19.38 -4.34
CA ALA A 138 2.88 20.74 -3.89
C ALA A 138 3.27 20.77 -2.41
N TRP A 139 4.19 21.67 -2.07
CA TRP A 139 4.73 21.84 -0.73
C TRP A 139 4.84 23.32 -0.38
N VAL A 140 4.93 23.61 0.92
CA VAL A 140 5.05 24.99 1.39
C VAL A 140 6.45 25.51 1.02
N PRO A 141 6.57 26.59 0.22
CA PRO A 141 7.86 27.00 -0.38
C PRO A 141 8.96 27.36 0.61
N ASN A 142 8.62 27.78 1.82
CA ASN A 142 9.59 28.15 2.87
C ASN A 142 9.77 27.07 3.94
N LYS A 143 9.23 25.86 3.72
CA LYS A 143 9.48 24.70 4.57
C LYS A 143 10.56 23.84 3.94
N ALA A 144 11.37 23.25 4.80
CA ALA A 144 12.40 22.31 4.40
C ALA A 144 11.79 21.11 3.68
N THR A 145 12.44 20.70 2.59
CA THR A 145 12.11 19.50 1.82
C THR A 145 13.23 18.46 1.85
N SER A 146 14.48 18.91 1.94
CA SER A 146 15.67 18.06 2.11
C SER A 146 16.87 18.91 2.56
N GLY A 147 18.09 18.37 2.52
CA GLY A 147 19.32 19.09 2.84
C GLY A 147 20.54 18.58 2.08
N ILE A 148 21.63 19.34 2.13
CA ILE A 148 22.96 18.92 1.67
C ILE A 148 23.89 18.99 2.89
N GLY A 149 24.45 17.85 3.26
CA GLY A 149 25.18 17.69 4.53
C GLY A 149 24.33 18.09 5.75
N ARG A 150 25.00 18.57 6.81
CA ARG A 150 24.33 19.02 8.05
C ARG A 150 23.74 20.42 7.98
N ASN A 151 24.34 21.29 7.16
CA ASN A 151 24.22 22.74 7.33
C ASN A 151 23.43 23.45 6.22
N ILE A 152 23.16 22.76 5.10
CA ILE A 152 22.42 23.35 3.98
C ILE A 152 21.03 22.74 3.96
N GLN A 153 20.02 23.56 4.20
CA GLN A 153 18.61 23.15 4.12
C GLN A 153 18.02 23.61 2.79
N LEU A 154 17.36 22.69 2.10
CA LEU A 154 16.70 22.95 0.84
C LEU A 154 15.20 23.11 1.05
N SER A 155 14.60 23.97 0.23
CA SER A 155 13.15 24.16 0.16
C SER A 155 12.72 24.14 -1.30
N SER A 156 11.46 23.77 -1.55
CA SER A 156 10.91 23.62 -2.89
C SER A 156 9.40 23.79 -2.86
N ASN A 157 8.84 24.26 -3.97
CA ASN A 157 7.39 24.32 -4.20
C ASN A 157 6.76 22.92 -4.32
N TYR A 158 7.59 21.90 -4.51
CA TYR A 158 7.17 20.50 -4.59
C TYR A 158 8.06 19.63 -3.73
N ASN A 159 7.47 18.62 -3.10
CA ASN A 159 8.17 17.63 -2.30
C ASN A 159 7.76 16.22 -2.71
N MET A 160 8.71 15.29 -2.63
CA MET A 160 8.49 13.89 -2.91
C MET A 160 8.48 13.12 -1.59
N VAL A 161 7.33 12.56 -1.24
CA VAL A 161 7.12 11.89 0.04
C VAL A 161 6.45 10.52 -0.18
N TYR A 162 6.43 9.70 0.86
CA TYR A 162 5.73 8.42 0.85
C TYR A 162 4.77 8.31 2.03
N GLY A 163 3.79 7.41 1.91
CA GLY A 163 2.87 7.06 2.98
C GLY A 163 1.47 6.75 2.45
N THR A 164 0.66 6.13 3.30
CA THR A 164 -0.78 5.97 3.03
C THR A 164 -1.49 7.33 2.94
N SER A 165 -0.93 8.37 3.56
CA SER A 165 -1.34 9.77 3.38
C SER A 165 -1.24 10.26 1.93
N MET A 166 -0.39 9.65 1.10
CA MET A 166 -0.27 9.94 -0.33
C MET A 166 -1.15 9.02 -1.18
N ALA A 167 -1.39 7.79 -0.74
CA ALA A 167 -2.35 6.88 -1.39
C ALA A 167 -3.81 7.34 -1.24
N CYS A 168 -4.18 7.84 -0.07
CA CYS A 168 -5.54 8.34 0.24
C CYS A 168 -6.04 9.41 -0.75
N PRO A 169 -5.31 10.49 -1.08
CA PRO A 169 -5.78 11.50 -2.03
C PRO A 169 -5.89 10.96 -3.46
N HIS A 170 -5.09 9.97 -3.87
CA HIS A 170 -5.28 9.31 -5.17
C HIS A 170 -6.63 8.58 -5.21
N ALA A 171 -6.92 7.73 -4.22
CA ALA A 171 -8.21 7.05 -4.13
C ALA A 171 -9.38 8.05 -4.01
N SER A 172 -9.21 9.13 -3.25
CA SER A 172 -10.22 10.19 -3.11
C SER A 172 -10.49 10.92 -4.42
N GLY A 173 -9.45 11.21 -5.20
CA GLY A 173 -9.57 11.83 -6.52
C GLY A 173 -10.34 10.93 -7.49
N VAL A 174 -10.03 9.64 -7.52
CA VAL A 174 -10.78 8.66 -8.33
C VAL A 174 -12.23 8.57 -7.87
N ALA A 175 -12.49 8.50 -6.56
CA ALA A 175 -13.85 8.51 -6.03
C ALA A 175 -14.64 9.77 -6.44
N ALA A 176 -14.01 10.94 -6.45
CA ALA A 176 -14.63 12.19 -6.89
C ALA A 176 -14.93 12.19 -8.39
N LEU A 177 -14.02 11.67 -9.22
CA LEU A 177 -14.26 11.50 -10.66
C LEU A 177 -15.42 10.54 -10.93
N LEU A 178 -15.47 9.41 -10.22
CA LEU A 178 -16.59 8.47 -10.29
C LEU A 178 -17.90 9.13 -9.86
N LYS A 179 -17.90 9.95 -8.79
CA LYS A 179 -19.08 10.72 -8.38
C LYS A 179 -19.52 11.74 -9.45
N GLY A 180 -18.57 12.34 -10.17
CA GLY A 180 -18.85 13.22 -11.30
C GLY A 180 -19.46 12.49 -12.49
N ALA A 181 -18.98 11.28 -12.78
CA ALA A 181 -19.48 10.44 -13.87
C ALA A 181 -20.83 9.78 -13.54
N HIS A 182 -21.05 9.41 -12.28
CA HIS A 182 -22.28 8.78 -11.77
C HIS A 182 -22.83 9.56 -10.56
N PRO A 183 -23.47 10.73 -10.79
CA PRO A 183 -23.96 11.60 -9.71
C PRO A 183 -24.96 10.93 -8.77
N GLU A 184 -25.65 9.88 -9.21
CA GLU A 184 -26.62 9.12 -8.44
C GLU A 184 -26.00 8.08 -7.49
N TRP A 185 -24.73 7.68 -7.71
CA TRP A 185 -24.10 6.65 -6.89
C TRP A 185 -23.90 7.11 -5.45
N SER A 186 -24.23 6.23 -4.51
CA SER A 186 -23.92 6.42 -3.10
C SER A 186 -22.39 6.36 -2.87
N PRO A 187 -21.90 6.82 -1.71
CA PRO A 187 -20.50 6.59 -1.33
C PRO A 187 -20.12 5.10 -1.31
N ALA A 188 -21.05 4.23 -0.93
CA ALA A 188 -20.83 2.79 -0.90
C ALA A 188 -20.78 2.17 -2.31
N ALA A 189 -21.62 2.66 -3.22
CA ALA A 189 -21.59 2.29 -4.63
C ALA A 189 -20.24 2.65 -5.28
N ILE A 190 -19.71 3.85 -5.00
CA ILE A 190 -18.39 4.29 -5.49
C ILE A 190 -17.28 3.42 -4.91
N ARG A 191 -17.28 3.18 -3.58
CA ARG A 191 -16.34 2.24 -2.96
C ARG A 191 -16.42 0.87 -3.62
N SER A 192 -17.63 0.36 -3.83
CA SER A 192 -17.84 -0.94 -4.46
C SER A 192 -17.24 -0.98 -5.85
N ALA A 193 -17.50 0.02 -6.69
CA ALA A 193 -16.95 0.09 -8.03
C ALA A 193 -15.42 0.04 -8.01
N MET A 194 -14.78 0.86 -7.16
CA MET A 194 -13.32 0.88 -7.02
C MET A 194 -12.75 -0.46 -6.52
N MET A 195 -13.45 -1.15 -5.61
CA MET A 195 -13.00 -2.42 -5.04
C MET A 195 -13.20 -3.60 -5.98
N THR A 196 -14.36 -3.74 -6.63
CA THR A 196 -14.67 -4.91 -7.47
C THR A 196 -13.91 -4.89 -8.79
N THR A 197 -13.38 -3.73 -9.19
CA THR A 197 -12.58 -3.56 -10.41
C THR A 197 -11.09 -3.34 -10.13
N ALA A 198 -10.66 -3.40 -8.86
CA ALA A 198 -9.25 -3.30 -8.52
C ALA A 198 -8.46 -4.49 -9.11
N ASN A 199 -7.22 -4.24 -9.50
CA ASN A 199 -6.34 -5.25 -10.08
C ASN A 199 -5.44 -5.88 -8.99
N PRO A 200 -5.59 -7.18 -8.68
CA PRO A 200 -4.73 -7.86 -7.70
C PRO A 200 -3.35 -8.25 -8.26
N LEU A 201 -3.08 -7.96 -9.55
CA LEU A 201 -1.84 -8.31 -10.25
C LEU A 201 -0.95 -7.09 -10.47
N ASP A 202 0.35 -7.35 -10.59
CA ASP A 202 1.36 -6.39 -10.98
C ASP A 202 1.54 -6.31 -12.51
N ASN A 203 2.42 -5.41 -12.96
CA ASN A 203 2.78 -5.21 -14.36
C ASN A 203 3.61 -6.35 -14.99
N THR A 204 3.81 -7.45 -14.26
CA THR A 204 4.33 -8.73 -14.74
C THR A 204 3.24 -9.81 -14.81
N ASN A 205 1.98 -9.45 -14.54
CA ASN A 205 0.82 -10.34 -14.43
C ASN A 205 0.93 -11.39 -13.31
N ASN A 206 1.76 -11.13 -12.30
CA ASN A 206 1.85 -11.94 -11.10
C ASN A 206 1.08 -11.29 -9.95
N PRO A 207 0.67 -12.04 -8.91
CA PRO A 207 0.08 -11.44 -7.72
C PRO A 207 0.98 -10.35 -7.14
N ILE A 208 0.38 -9.21 -6.76
CA ILE A 208 1.11 -8.11 -6.11
C ILE A 208 1.87 -8.65 -4.90
N ILE A 209 3.10 -8.19 -4.72
CA ILE A 209 3.98 -8.64 -3.64
C ILE A 209 3.88 -7.68 -2.45
N ASP A 210 3.97 -8.25 -1.26
CA ASP A 210 4.22 -7.53 -0.02
C ASP A 210 5.72 -7.26 0.15
N ASN A 211 6.12 -5.99 0.25
CA ASN A 211 7.51 -5.59 0.40
C ASN A 211 8.14 -5.90 1.78
N ASP A 212 7.32 -6.14 2.82
CA ASP A 212 7.82 -6.49 4.16
C ASP A 212 8.24 -7.97 4.23
N GLY A 213 7.39 -8.86 3.72
CA GLY A 213 7.65 -10.31 3.69
C GLY A 213 8.28 -10.85 2.40
N LEU A 214 8.32 -10.07 1.32
CA LEU A 214 8.69 -10.51 -0.03
C LEU A 214 7.89 -11.75 -0.52
N VAL A 215 6.62 -11.79 -0.13
CA VAL A 215 5.66 -12.86 -0.46
C VAL A 215 4.46 -12.27 -1.21
N PRO A 216 3.67 -13.09 -1.93
CA PRO A 216 2.40 -12.63 -2.50
C PRO A 216 1.52 -11.98 -1.43
N ALA A 217 1.04 -10.77 -1.72
CA ALA A 217 0.21 -10.00 -0.81
C ALA A 217 -1.17 -10.66 -0.66
N LEU A 218 -1.67 -10.68 0.56
CA LEU A 218 -2.98 -11.19 0.92
C LEU A 218 -4.02 -10.06 0.88
N PRO A 219 -5.33 -10.38 0.90
CA PRO A 219 -6.36 -9.35 0.99
C PRO A 219 -6.26 -8.46 2.25
N VAL A 220 -5.59 -8.92 3.31
CA VAL A 220 -5.30 -8.08 4.50
C VAL A 220 -4.16 -7.07 4.29
N ASP A 221 -3.44 -7.18 3.17
CA ASP A 221 -2.37 -6.27 2.77
C ASP A 221 -2.84 -5.30 1.69
N ILE A 222 -3.64 -5.78 0.72
CA ILE A 222 -4.06 -5.00 -0.46
C ILE A 222 -5.55 -4.75 -0.61
N GLY A 223 -6.39 -5.31 0.26
CA GLY A 223 -7.83 -5.35 0.03
C GLY A 223 -8.15 -6.08 -1.26
N SER A 224 -8.88 -5.41 -2.16
CA SER A 224 -9.19 -5.95 -3.48
C SER A 224 -8.06 -5.83 -4.51
N GLY A 225 -7.00 -5.06 -4.23
CA GLY A 225 -5.89 -4.85 -5.16
C GLY A 225 -5.63 -3.37 -5.49
N HIS A 226 -4.85 -3.15 -6.55
CA HIS A 226 -4.51 -1.80 -7.02
C HIS A 226 -5.68 -1.15 -7.74
N ILE A 227 -5.95 0.11 -7.38
CA ILE A 227 -7.03 0.88 -7.99
C ILE A 227 -6.87 0.96 -9.52
N ASP A 228 -7.96 0.65 -10.23
CA ASP A 228 -8.07 0.84 -11.68
C ASP A 228 -9.20 1.84 -11.97
N PRO A 229 -8.88 3.14 -12.19
CA PRO A 229 -9.89 4.17 -12.37
C PRO A 229 -10.78 3.95 -13.60
N ASN A 230 -10.22 3.41 -14.68
CA ASN A 230 -10.95 3.23 -15.93
C ASN A 230 -11.92 2.06 -15.83
N MET A 231 -11.49 0.95 -15.23
CA MET A 231 -12.38 -0.19 -14.98
C MET A 231 -13.48 0.17 -13.97
N ALA A 232 -13.18 0.99 -12.96
CA ALA A 232 -14.15 1.43 -11.96
C ALA A 232 -15.27 2.33 -12.54
N LEU A 233 -15.07 2.89 -13.74
CA LEU A 233 -16.09 3.72 -14.41
C LEU A 233 -17.32 2.90 -14.83
N ASP A 234 -17.14 1.63 -15.18
CA ASP A 234 -18.23 0.73 -15.57
C ASP A 234 -18.06 -0.66 -14.93
N PRO A 235 -18.37 -0.80 -13.63
CA PRO A 235 -18.12 -2.01 -12.86
C PRO A 235 -19.13 -3.14 -13.17
N GLY A 236 -20.20 -2.85 -13.92
CA GLY A 236 -21.32 -3.74 -14.18
C GLY A 236 -22.22 -3.96 -12.94
N LEU A 237 -21.66 -4.44 -11.84
CA LEU A 237 -22.35 -4.66 -10.56
C LEU A 237 -21.72 -3.86 -9.42
N ILE A 238 -22.56 -3.39 -8.50
CA ILE A 238 -22.14 -2.77 -7.24
C ILE A 238 -22.81 -3.42 -6.03
N TYR A 239 -22.15 -3.35 -4.88
CA TYR A 239 -22.67 -3.72 -3.56
C TYR A 239 -22.97 -2.44 -2.80
N ASP A 240 -24.19 -1.93 -2.94
CA ASP A 240 -24.61 -0.69 -2.30
C ASP A 240 -25.07 -0.94 -0.84
N VAL A 241 -24.87 0.06 0.02
CA VAL A 241 -25.26 0.01 1.42
C VAL A 241 -25.54 1.42 1.96
N GLY A 242 -26.62 1.56 2.73
CA GLY A 242 -27.09 2.84 3.25
C GLY A 242 -26.66 3.13 4.69
N ALA A 243 -26.90 4.37 5.14
CA ALA A 243 -26.61 4.80 6.52
C ALA A 243 -27.36 3.97 7.58
N LYS A 244 -28.56 3.49 7.25
CA LYS A 244 -29.36 2.61 8.11
C LYS A 244 -28.66 1.27 8.36
N ASP A 245 -28.05 0.69 7.34
CA ASP A 245 -27.35 -0.59 7.45
C ASP A 245 -26.08 -0.46 8.29
N TYR A 246 -25.36 0.67 8.18
CA TYR A 246 -24.27 0.99 9.12
C TYR A 246 -24.76 1.13 10.55
N SER A 247 -25.93 1.73 10.75
CA SER A 247 -26.53 1.85 12.08
C SER A 247 -26.92 0.46 12.62
N ASN A 248 -27.47 -0.43 11.78
CA ASN A 248 -27.74 -1.83 12.14
C ASN A 248 -26.49 -2.61 12.51
N LEU A 249 -25.37 -2.37 11.81
CA LEU A 249 -24.06 -2.92 12.14
C LEU A 249 -23.60 -2.45 13.52
N LEU A 250 -23.62 -1.14 13.76
CA LEU A 250 -23.25 -0.57 15.07
C LEU A 250 -24.14 -1.10 16.20
N CYS A 251 -25.42 -1.35 15.94
CA CYS A 251 -26.34 -1.97 16.90
C CYS A 251 -26.00 -3.43 17.24
N SER A 252 -25.33 -4.15 16.32
CA SER A 252 -24.86 -5.52 16.56
C SER A 252 -23.46 -5.59 17.18
N MET A 253 -22.76 -4.46 17.28
CA MET A 253 -21.47 -4.40 17.97
C MET A 253 -21.71 -4.29 19.49
N ASP A 254 -20.74 -4.76 20.28
CA ASP A 254 -20.75 -4.68 21.75
C ASP A 254 -20.48 -3.25 22.27
N LEU A 255 -21.23 -2.28 21.77
CA LEU A 255 -21.16 -0.87 22.14
C LEU A 255 -22.19 -0.55 23.21
N THR A 256 -21.81 0.30 24.17
CA THR A 256 -22.79 0.89 25.09
C THR A 256 -23.70 1.85 24.34
N ARG A 257 -24.89 2.14 24.89
CA ARG A 257 -25.82 3.13 24.33
C ARG A 257 -25.15 4.50 24.16
N GLU A 258 -24.31 4.90 25.10
CA GLU A 258 -23.56 6.17 25.05
C GLU A 258 -22.53 6.18 23.92
N GLN A 259 -21.77 5.10 23.75
CA GLN A 259 -20.81 4.96 22.64
C GLN A 259 -21.53 4.98 21.29
N PHE A 260 -22.63 4.24 21.15
CA PHE A 260 -23.46 4.25 19.96
C PHE A 260 -23.97 5.66 19.63
N LEU A 261 -24.48 6.39 20.62
CA LEU A 261 -24.96 7.77 20.45
C LEU A 261 -23.82 8.72 20.08
N THR A 262 -22.63 8.50 20.62
CA THR A 262 -21.43 9.30 20.31
C THR A 262 -21.06 9.16 18.83
N ILE A 263 -21.15 7.94 18.28
CA ILE A 263 -20.83 7.65 16.88
C ILE A 263 -21.94 8.14 15.94
N THR A 264 -23.19 7.73 16.20
CA THR A 264 -24.32 8.01 15.31
C THR A 264 -24.83 9.44 15.41
N ARG A 265 -24.57 10.11 16.54
CA ARG A 265 -25.08 11.46 16.88
C ARG A 265 -26.59 11.58 16.68
N SER A 266 -27.32 10.47 16.80
CA SER A 266 -28.76 10.41 16.59
C SER A 266 -29.43 9.54 17.65
N SER A 267 -30.33 10.16 18.42
CA SER A 267 -31.12 9.48 19.43
C SER A 267 -32.28 8.68 18.85
N SER A 268 -32.65 8.91 17.58
CA SER A 268 -33.83 8.34 16.95
C SER A 268 -33.67 6.88 16.52
N TYR A 269 -32.45 6.33 16.55
CA TYR A 269 -32.21 4.94 16.20
C TYR A 269 -32.48 4.01 17.38
N ASN A 270 -33.40 3.06 17.20
CA ASN A 270 -33.87 2.15 18.23
C ASN A 270 -33.30 0.72 18.12
N CYS A 271 -32.39 0.49 17.17
CA CYS A 271 -31.76 -0.81 16.95
C CYS A 271 -32.75 -1.99 16.75
N SER A 272 -33.90 -1.76 16.11
CA SER A 272 -34.90 -2.84 15.92
C SER A 272 -34.45 -3.98 15.00
N ASN A 273 -33.52 -3.75 14.07
CA ASN A 273 -33.06 -4.74 13.09
C ASN A 273 -31.51 -4.84 13.05
N PRO A 274 -30.85 -5.22 14.15
CA PRO A 274 -29.39 -5.31 14.21
C PRO A 274 -28.87 -6.39 13.23
N SER A 275 -27.76 -6.13 12.53
CA SER A 275 -27.11 -7.11 11.65
C SER A 275 -25.61 -6.88 11.53
N LEU A 276 -24.81 -7.95 11.72
CA LEU A 276 -23.35 -7.93 11.46
C LEU A 276 -23.02 -8.08 9.97
N ASP A 277 -23.97 -8.56 9.15
CA ASP A 277 -23.74 -8.92 7.76
C ASP A 277 -23.99 -7.74 6.83
N LEU A 278 -23.05 -6.80 6.85
CA LEU A 278 -23.09 -5.62 5.99
C LEU A 278 -22.88 -6.02 4.52
N ASN A 279 -23.65 -5.41 3.60
CA ASN A 279 -23.51 -5.63 2.15
C ASN A 279 -22.21 -5.03 1.60
N TYR A 280 -21.08 -5.65 1.91
CA TYR A 280 -19.74 -5.15 1.67
C TYR A 280 -19.05 -5.92 0.52
N PRO A 281 -18.30 -5.26 -0.39
CA PRO A 281 -17.67 -5.89 -1.56
C PRO A 281 -16.41 -6.72 -1.23
N SER A 282 -16.38 -7.35 -0.06
CA SER A 282 -15.34 -8.28 0.36
C SER A 282 -15.87 -9.24 1.42
N PHE A 283 -15.13 -10.32 1.66
CA PHE A 283 -15.47 -11.34 2.64
C PHE A 283 -14.26 -11.58 3.55
N ILE A 284 -14.51 -11.68 4.86
CA ILE A 284 -13.52 -12.15 5.82
C ILE A 284 -14.19 -13.15 6.75
N ALA A 285 -13.64 -14.36 6.83
CA ALA A 285 -14.09 -15.40 7.74
C ALA A 285 -13.00 -15.63 8.79
N ILE A 286 -13.37 -15.51 10.07
CA ILE A 286 -12.45 -15.63 11.20
C ILE A 286 -12.78 -16.90 11.95
N PHE A 287 -11.81 -17.80 12.02
CA PHE A 287 -11.97 -19.10 12.66
C PHE A 287 -11.03 -19.20 13.86
N ASN A 288 -11.49 -19.85 14.94
CA ASN A 288 -10.64 -20.15 16.07
C ASN A 288 -9.69 -21.30 15.69
N LYS A 289 -8.38 -21.04 15.71
CA LYS A 289 -7.33 -21.99 15.36
C LYS A 289 -7.34 -23.25 16.25
N THR A 290 -7.87 -23.19 17.47
CA THR A 290 -7.94 -24.34 18.37
C THR A 290 -9.20 -25.19 18.19
N SER A 291 -10.15 -24.73 17.38
CA SER A 291 -11.38 -25.48 17.10
C SER A 291 -11.08 -26.67 16.20
N THR A 292 -11.49 -27.86 16.63
CA THR A 292 -11.42 -29.10 15.84
C THR A 292 -12.69 -29.37 15.06
N THR A 293 -13.74 -28.58 15.26
CA THR A 293 -15.02 -28.70 14.56
C THR A 293 -15.01 -27.91 13.25
N THR A 294 -15.63 -28.48 12.22
CA THR A 294 -15.91 -27.74 10.99
C THR A 294 -16.87 -26.60 11.31
N THR A 295 -16.43 -25.38 11.05
CA THR A 295 -17.23 -24.16 11.25
C THR A 295 -17.59 -23.57 9.90
N VAL A 296 -18.83 -23.07 9.79
CA VAL A 296 -19.36 -22.46 8.56
C VAL A 296 -19.66 -21.01 8.87
N GLN A 297 -19.19 -20.11 8.00
CA GLN A 297 -19.55 -18.70 8.03
C GLN A 297 -20.36 -18.41 6.76
N GLU A 298 -21.58 -17.90 6.95
CA GLU A 298 -22.45 -17.48 5.85
C GLU A 298 -22.40 -15.96 5.68
N PHE A 299 -22.52 -15.51 4.44
CA PHE A 299 -22.54 -14.11 4.04
C PHE A 299 -23.65 -13.90 3.01
N THR A 300 -24.48 -12.90 3.22
CA THR A 300 -25.54 -12.48 2.30
C THR A 300 -25.09 -11.20 1.61
N ARG A 301 -25.20 -11.17 0.29
CA ARG A 301 -24.88 -9.98 -0.50
C ARG A 301 -25.99 -9.69 -1.49
N THR A 302 -26.25 -8.41 -1.68
CA THR A 302 -27.15 -7.88 -2.70
C THR A 302 -26.31 -7.11 -3.70
N ALA A 303 -26.38 -7.51 -4.97
CA ALA A 303 -25.65 -6.84 -6.05
C ALA A 303 -26.65 -6.10 -6.93
N THR A 304 -26.40 -4.82 -7.17
CA THR A 304 -27.23 -3.99 -8.05
C THR A 304 -26.57 -3.84 -9.41
N ASN A 305 -27.33 -4.09 -10.49
CA ASN A 305 -26.85 -3.87 -11.86
C ASN A 305 -26.77 -2.37 -12.16
N VAL A 306 -25.58 -1.88 -12.51
CA VAL A 306 -25.37 -0.50 -12.98
C VAL A 306 -25.00 -0.43 -14.46
N GLY A 307 -24.89 -1.58 -15.12
CA GLY A 307 -24.74 -1.66 -16.57
C GLY A 307 -25.97 -1.14 -17.32
N SER A 308 -25.80 -0.81 -18.61
CA SER A 308 -26.80 -0.13 -19.42
C SER A 308 -28.06 -0.96 -19.77
N GLY A 309 -28.09 -2.26 -19.47
CA GLY A 309 -29.18 -3.14 -19.91
C GLY A 309 -29.25 -4.47 -19.17
N ALA A 310 -29.99 -5.40 -19.76
CA ALA A 310 -30.13 -6.76 -19.24
C ALA A 310 -28.78 -7.50 -19.28
N ALA A 311 -28.45 -8.21 -18.21
CA ALA A 311 -27.19 -8.91 -18.08
C ALA A 311 -27.36 -10.20 -17.26
N THR A 312 -26.49 -11.17 -17.53
CA THR A 312 -26.40 -12.41 -16.78
C THR A 312 -24.97 -12.58 -16.29
N TYR A 313 -24.81 -12.75 -14.98
CA TYR A 313 -23.52 -13.00 -14.35
C TYR A 313 -23.46 -14.43 -13.82
N LYS A 314 -22.33 -15.11 -14.03
CA LYS A 314 -22.05 -16.44 -13.44
C LYS A 314 -20.95 -16.27 -12.41
N ALA A 315 -21.15 -16.82 -11.22
CA ALA A 315 -20.14 -16.79 -10.18
C ALA A 315 -18.99 -17.75 -10.51
N ASN A 316 -17.76 -17.24 -10.46
CA ASN A 316 -16.54 -18.04 -10.50
C ASN A 316 -15.89 -18.02 -9.11
N LEU A 317 -15.56 -19.18 -8.56
CA LEU A 317 -15.08 -19.30 -7.18
C LEU A 317 -13.63 -19.78 -7.17
N ILE A 318 -12.75 -19.01 -6.52
CA ILE A 318 -11.40 -19.42 -6.16
C ILE A 318 -11.41 -19.68 -4.66
N GLN A 319 -11.09 -20.91 -4.26
CA GLN A 319 -11.19 -21.35 -2.86
C GLN A 319 -9.84 -21.18 -2.15
N PRO A 320 -9.81 -20.53 -0.97
CA PRO A 320 -8.62 -20.54 -0.12
C PRO A 320 -8.24 -21.97 0.31
N ASN A 321 -6.94 -22.23 0.42
CA ASN A 321 -6.43 -23.53 0.83
C ASN A 321 -7.02 -23.97 2.17
N GLY A 322 -7.46 -25.23 2.25
CA GLY A 322 -8.06 -25.80 3.46
C GLY A 322 -9.52 -25.39 3.72
N THR A 323 -10.17 -24.70 2.78
CA THR A 323 -11.58 -24.27 2.91
C THR A 323 -12.46 -24.84 1.80
N ARG A 324 -13.80 -24.80 2.01
CA ARG A 324 -14.80 -25.05 0.98
C ARG A 324 -15.68 -23.80 0.84
N VAL A 325 -15.77 -23.25 -0.37
CA VAL A 325 -16.62 -22.09 -0.66
C VAL A 325 -17.74 -22.48 -1.61
N THR A 326 -18.97 -22.10 -1.28
CA THR A 326 -20.15 -22.31 -2.12
C THR A 326 -20.95 -21.02 -2.23
N VAL A 327 -21.58 -20.81 -3.38
CA VAL A 327 -22.45 -19.65 -3.64
C VAL A 327 -23.80 -20.13 -4.18
N SER A 328 -24.87 -19.49 -3.72
CA SER A 328 -26.23 -19.71 -4.19
C SER A 328 -26.97 -18.37 -4.28
N PRO A 329 -27.59 -18.03 -5.43
CA PRO A 329 -27.56 -18.77 -6.70
C PRO A 329 -26.21 -18.67 -7.42
N LYS A 330 -25.91 -19.62 -8.31
CA LYS A 330 -24.67 -19.60 -9.14
C LYS A 330 -24.72 -18.63 -10.31
N LYS A 331 -25.91 -18.13 -10.64
CA LYS A 331 -26.18 -17.21 -11.75
C LYS A 331 -27.15 -16.14 -11.28
N LEU A 332 -26.83 -14.88 -11.57
CA LEU A 332 -27.70 -13.73 -11.38
C LEU A 332 -28.17 -13.24 -12.76
N VAL A 333 -29.46 -12.94 -12.88
CA VAL A 333 -30.08 -12.44 -14.12
C VAL A 333 -30.75 -11.13 -13.79
N PHE A 334 -30.33 -10.07 -14.48
CA PHE A 334 -30.89 -8.73 -14.38
C PHE A 334 -31.53 -8.39 -15.72
N GLN A 335 -32.73 -7.83 -15.68
CA GLN A 335 -33.49 -7.37 -16.84
C GLN A 335 -33.22 -5.90 -17.16
N LYS A 336 -32.82 -5.10 -16.17
CA LYS A 336 -32.60 -3.65 -16.35
C LYS A 336 -31.53 -3.08 -15.41
N LYS A 337 -31.10 -1.84 -15.71
CA LYS A 337 -30.29 -1.02 -14.81
C LYS A 337 -31.06 -0.76 -13.50
N PHE A 338 -30.33 -0.81 -12.40
CA PHE A 338 -30.78 -0.65 -11.01
C PHE A 338 -31.73 -1.74 -10.47
N GLU A 339 -31.73 -2.92 -11.11
CA GLU A 339 -32.28 -4.12 -10.51
C GLU A 339 -31.26 -4.74 -9.53
N SER A 340 -31.75 -5.24 -8.39
CA SER A 340 -30.97 -5.80 -7.28
C SER A 340 -31.41 -7.22 -6.95
#